data_AF-A0A087MC73-F1
#
_entry.id   AF-A0A087MC73-F1
#
_cell.length_a   1.000
_cell.length_b   1.000
_cell.length_c   1.000
_cell.angle_alpha   90.00
_cell.angle_beta   90.00
_cell.angle_gamma   90.00
#
_symmetry.space_group_name_H-M   'P 1'
#
loop_
_entity.id
_entity.type
_entity.pdbx_description
1 polymer ?
#
loop_
_entity_poly.entity_id
_entity_poly.type
_entity_poly.pdbx_seq_one_letter_code
_entity_poly.pdbx_strand_id
1 'polypeptide(L)'
;MRVAMSLIELVFAIVIMGIAVMSLPLILTQVQNNNAFAMQQEAILAGKKTISAILTSAWDIKSYPNSDTNVSSPYVLDVSNGDPALDRFPNTNMRIGHVKTNNRRKFYDSNTSASNITENGFNDINSFDGDITKIILEENAKTLDYVLDFDVKSNISYANDQADYSQKILNNFTFNPQVHGATTNIKTITVTVRDKSDNNKTMITFHAFRSQTGDNILLTTRPYQ
;
A
#
# COMPACT_ATOMS: atom_id res chain seq x y z
N MET A 1 36.33 -51.55 33.81
CA MET A 1 35.69 -51.19 35.08
C MET A 1 34.21 -50.95 34.77
N ARG A 2 33.31 -51.89 35.12
CA ARG A 2 31.86 -51.67 34.95
C ARG A 2 31.40 -50.87 36.16
N VAL A 3 31.02 -49.61 35.95
CA VAL A 3 30.42 -48.79 37.00
C VAL A 3 28.98 -49.25 37.14
N ALA A 4 28.63 -49.84 38.27
CA ALA A 4 27.25 -50.16 38.59
C ALA A 4 26.55 -48.86 39.02
N MET A 5 25.58 -48.40 38.24
CA MET A 5 24.73 -47.26 38.60
C MET A 5 23.90 -47.60 39.82
N SER A 6 23.83 -46.67 40.78
CA SER A 6 22.94 -46.82 41.93
C SER A 6 21.47 -46.75 41.48
N LEU A 7 20.57 -47.46 42.17
CA LEU A 7 19.14 -47.50 41.84
C LEU A 7 18.51 -46.10 41.83
N ILE A 8 18.99 -45.20 42.71
CA ILE A 8 18.56 -43.79 42.75
C ILE A 8 19.01 -43.00 41.51
N GLU A 9 20.21 -43.28 41.00
CA GLU A 9 20.79 -42.63 39.83
C GLU A 9 20.05 -43.03 38.55
N LEU A 10 19.61 -44.30 38.48
CA LEU A 10 18.74 -44.80 37.42
C LEU A 10 17.37 -44.11 37.43
N VAL A 11 16.76 -43.91 38.60
CA VAL A 11 15.48 -43.20 38.73
C VAL A 11 15.62 -41.75 38.29
N PHE A 12 16.67 -41.05 38.74
CA PHE A 12 16.94 -39.68 38.29
C PHE A 12 17.15 -39.58 36.79
N ALA A 13 17.91 -40.51 36.19
CA ALA A 13 18.13 -40.53 34.75
C ALA A 13 16.83 -40.69 33.95
N ILE A 14 15.93 -41.60 34.37
CA ILE A 14 14.63 -41.81 33.69
C ILE A 14 13.72 -40.58 33.84
N VAL A 15 13.67 -39.96 35.02
CA VAL A 15 12.86 -38.76 35.25
C VAL A 15 13.37 -37.58 34.42
N ILE A 16 14.68 -37.33 34.41
CA ILE A 16 15.28 -36.24 33.63
C ILE A 16 15.06 -36.46 32.13
N MET A 17 15.28 -37.69 31.64
CA MET A 17 15.01 -38.04 30.24
C MET A 17 13.51 -37.93 29.91
N GLY A 18 12.62 -38.33 30.82
CA GLY A 18 11.17 -38.18 30.65
C GLY A 18 10.75 -36.73 30.50
N ILE A 19 11.25 -35.83 31.35
CA ILE A 19 10.99 -34.39 31.26
C ILE A 19 11.58 -33.82 29.96
N ALA A 20 12.81 -34.18 29.61
CA ALA A 20 13.47 -33.70 28.39
C ALA A 20 12.69 -34.13 27.13
N VAL A 21 12.32 -35.41 27.02
CA VAL A 21 11.59 -35.95 25.86
C VAL A 21 10.18 -35.36 25.76
N MET A 22 9.51 -35.08 26.89
CA MET A 22 8.21 -34.38 26.88
C MET A 22 8.31 -32.90 26.47
N SER A 23 9.43 -32.24 26.77
CA SER A 23 9.62 -30.81 26.45
C SER A 23 9.97 -30.55 24.97
N LEU A 24 10.58 -31.51 24.27
CA LEU A 24 11.04 -31.34 22.88
C LEU A 24 9.90 -31.03 21.89
N PRO A 25 8.77 -31.76 21.87
CA PRO A 25 7.65 -31.44 20.98
C PRO A 25 7.06 -30.05 21.26
N LEU A 26 6.96 -29.67 22.54
CA LEU A 26 6.42 -28.37 22.95
C LEU A 26 7.30 -27.21 22.47
N ILE A 27 8.63 -27.36 22.60
CA ILE A 27 9.59 -26.38 22.08
C ILE A 27 9.46 -26.27 20.55
N LEU A 28 9.36 -27.41 19.85
CA LEU A 28 9.23 -27.41 18.38
C LEU A 28 7.97 -26.69 17.92
N THR A 29 6.80 -26.99 18.52
CA THR A 29 5.55 -26.29 18.23
C THR A 29 5.64 -24.80 18.54
N GLN A 30 6.30 -24.42 19.63
CA GLN A 30 6.48 -23.00 19.98
C GLN A 30 7.37 -22.26 18.97
N VAL A 31 8.47 -22.88 18.53
CA VAL A 31 9.35 -22.32 17.50
C VAL A 31 8.60 -22.16 16.18
N GLN A 32 7.78 -23.15 15.80
CA GLN A 32 6.94 -23.08 14.61
C GLN A 32 5.93 -21.93 14.68
N ASN A 33 5.23 -21.78 15.80
CA ASN A 33 4.27 -20.68 16.00
C ASN A 33 4.96 -19.31 15.92
N ASN A 34 6.15 -19.18 16.49
CA ASN A 34 6.93 -17.94 16.41
C ASN A 34 7.36 -17.63 14.97
N ASN A 35 7.77 -18.64 14.19
CA ASN A 35 8.13 -18.45 12.78
C ASN A 35 6.93 -18.02 11.95
N ALA A 36 5.77 -18.66 12.15
CA ALA A 36 4.54 -18.28 11.49
C ALA A 36 4.15 -16.82 11.80
N PHE A 37 4.21 -16.43 13.07
CA PHE A 37 3.94 -15.05 13.48
C PHE A 37 4.95 -14.03 12.89
N ALA A 38 6.23 -14.39 12.82
CA ALA A 38 7.25 -13.54 12.19
C ALA A 38 6.95 -13.30 10.70
N MET A 39 6.57 -14.35 9.96
CA MET A 39 6.19 -14.21 8.56
C MET A 39 4.92 -13.37 8.37
N GLN A 40 3.92 -13.51 9.25
CA GLN A 40 2.73 -12.65 9.20
C GLN A 40 3.11 -11.17 9.37
N GLN A 41 4.06 -10.86 10.27
CA GLN A 41 4.57 -9.49 10.42
C GLN A 41 5.33 -9.00 9.20
N GLU A 42 6.12 -9.85 8.55
CA GLU A 42 6.80 -9.52 7.30
C GLU A 42 5.79 -9.22 6.18
N ALA A 43 4.72 -10.03 6.06
CA ALA A 43 3.66 -9.81 5.09
C ALA A 43 2.90 -8.49 5.33
N ILE A 44 2.62 -8.15 6.60
CA ILE A 44 2.03 -6.86 6.98
C ILE A 44 2.99 -5.71 6.65
N LEU A 45 4.28 -5.87 6.95
CA LEU A 45 5.30 -4.86 6.64
C LEU A 45 5.45 -4.64 5.13
N ALA A 46 5.40 -5.70 4.34
CA ALA A 46 5.38 -5.63 2.88
C ALA A 46 4.14 -4.87 2.38
N GLY A 47 2.94 -5.18 2.89
CA GLY A 47 1.73 -4.42 2.57
C GLY A 47 1.85 -2.92 2.91
N LYS A 48 2.44 -2.61 4.07
CA LYS A 48 2.72 -1.22 4.48
C LYS A 48 3.74 -0.54 3.56
N LYS A 49 4.78 -1.26 3.13
CA LYS A 49 5.78 -0.75 2.18
C LYS A 49 5.11 -0.44 0.84
N THR A 50 4.25 -1.33 0.33
CA THR A 50 3.53 -1.15 -0.92
C THR A 50 2.62 0.08 -0.87
N ILE A 51 1.77 0.22 0.15
CA ILE A 51 0.90 1.41 0.23
C ILE A 51 1.71 2.70 0.39
N SER A 52 2.83 2.66 1.13
CA SER A 52 3.71 3.83 1.27
C SER A 52 4.34 4.22 -0.08
N ALA A 53 4.82 3.24 -0.85
CA ALA A 53 5.38 3.46 -2.19
C ALA A 53 4.35 4.05 -3.17
N ILE A 54 3.10 3.56 -3.13
CA ILE A 54 2.00 4.11 -3.93
C ILE A 54 1.74 5.57 -3.55
N LEU A 55 1.64 5.87 -2.25
CA LEU A 55 1.34 7.24 -1.77
C LEU A 55 2.45 8.24 -2.08
N THR A 56 3.71 7.79 -2.19
CA THR A 56 4.83 8.64 -2.58
C THR A 56 5.01 8.81 -4.09
N SER A 57 4.40 7.93 -4.90
CA SER A 57 4.46 7.99 -6.36
C SER A 57 3.67 9.19 -6.89
N ALA A 58 3.98 9.62 -8.12
CA ALA A 58 3.26 10.70 -8.81
C ALA A 58 1.75 10.41 -8.90
N TRP A 59 0.91 11.45 -8.85
CA TRP A 59 -0.54 11.25 -8.99
C TRP A 59 -0.91 10.49 -10.26
N ASP A 60 -0.30 10.93 -11.36
CA ASP A 60 -0.55 10.51 -12.73
C ASP A 60 0.67 10.90 -13.57
N ILE A 61 1.02 10.08 -14.55
CA ILE A 61 2.16 10.29 -15.44
C ILE A 61 2.11 11.63 -16.18
N LYS A 62 0.92 12.11 -16.55
CA LYS A 62 0.73 13.37 -17.26
C LYS A 62 0.90 14.59 -16.34
N SER A 63 1.00 14.39 -15.02
CA SER A 63 1.19 15.49 -14.06
C SER A 63 2.56 16.18 -14.23
N TYR A 64 3.55 15.49 -14.80
CA TYR A 64 4.89 16.04 -15.00
C TYR A 64 5.13 16.35 -16.49
N PRO A 65 5.60 17.56 -16.83
CA PRO A 65 5.97 17.86 -18.21
C PRO A 65 7.11 16.94 -18.64
N ASN A 66 7.00 16.37 -19.83
CA ASN A 66 7.91 15.36 -20.38
C ASN A 66 8.00 14.05 -19.58
N SER A 67 7.06 13.78 -18.67
CA SER A 67 7.05 12.55 -17.85
C SER A 67 8.28 12.40 -16.94
N ASP A 68 9.03 13.47 -16.69
CA ASP A 68 10.17 13.48 -15.77
C ASP A 68 9.75 13.98 -14.39
N THR A 69 9.67 13.05 -13.45
CA THR A 69 9.27 13.28 -12.06
C THR A 69 10.36 13.95 -11.21
N ASN A 70 11.59 14.11 -11.71
CA ASN A 70 12.72 14.59 -10.91
C ASN A 70 13.04 16.09 -11.08
N VAL A 71 12.58 16.70 -12.18
CA VAL A 71 13.06 18.03 -12.59
C VAL A 71 11.96 19.09 -12.57
N SER A 72 10.69 18.67 -12.55
CA SER A 72 9.57 19.59 -12.79
C SER A 72 8.56 19.61 -11.65
N SER A 73 8.01 20.80 -11.37
CA SER A 73 6.83 20.90 -10.50
C SER A 73 5.64 20.24 -11.20
N PRO A 74 4.86 19.41 -10.48
CA PRO A 74 3.72 18.75 -11.08
C PRO A 74 2.55 19.72 -11.25
N TYR A 75 1.79 19.45 -12.29
CA TYR A 75 0.61 20.18 -12.69
C TYR A 75 -0.65 19.44 -12.25
N VAL A 76 -1.71 20.22 -12.03
CA VAL A 76 -3.07 19.69 -11.92
C VAL A 76 -3.53 19.34 -13.34
N LEU A 77 -4.27 18.25 -13.47
CA LEU A 77 -4.83 17.74 -14.73
C LEU A 77 -6.33 17.97 -14.74
N ASP A 78 -6.89 18.12 -15.93
CA ASP A 78 -8.33 18.17 -16.13
C ASP A 78 -8.91 16.74 -15.96
N VAL A 79 -10.11 16.62 -15.39
CA VAL A 79 -10.79 15.34 -15.14
C VAL A 79 -12.15 15.32 -15.81
N SER A 80 -12.67 14.15 -16.19
CA SER A 80 -13.91 14.07 -16.95
C SER A 80 -15.17 14.03 -16.09
N ASN A 81 -15.06 13.59 -14.83
CA ASN A 81 -16.19 13.44 -13.92
C ASN A 81 -15.84 13.87 -12.49
N GLY A 82 -14.99 14.89 -12.35
CA GLY A 82 -14.76 15.55 -11.06
C GLY A 82 -15.88 16.54 -10.72
N ASP A 83 -15.90 17.02 -9.48
CA ASP A 83 -16.79 18.11 -9.08
C ASP A 83 -16.48 19.39 -9.90
N PRO A 84 -17.46 19.98 -10.61
CA PRO A 84 -17.23 21.18 -11.44
C PRO A 84 -16.76 22.41 -10.65
N ALA A 85 -17.03 22.49 -9.34
CA ALA A 85 -16.51 23.56 -8.50
C ALA A 85 -14.99 23.48 -8.31
N LEU A 86 -14.39 22.36 -8.71
CA LEU A 86 -12.96 22.09 -8.70
C LEU A 86 -12.34 22.10 -10.10
N ASP A 87 -13.07 22.57 -11.11
CA ASP A 87 -12.56 22.71 -12.46
C ASP A 87 -11.60 23.89 -12.61
N ARG A 88 -10.91 23.90 -13.74
CA ARG A 88 -10.14 25.04 -14.22
C ARG A 88 -11.07 26.26 -14.40
N PHE A 89 -10.66 27.41 -13.87
CA PHE A 89 -11.36 28.67 -14.10
C PHE A 89 -11.18 29.11 -15.57
N PRO A 90 -12.24 29.58 -16.26
CA PRO A 90 -12.20 29.87 -17.69
C PRO A 90 -11.04 30.77 -18.11
N ASN A 91 -10.35 30.40 -19.19
CA ASN A 91 -9.21 31.13 -19.78
C ASN A 91 -8.02 31.32 -18.82
N THR A 92 -7.89 30.48 -17.81
CA THR A 92 -6.74 30.47 -16.90
C THR A 92 -6.19 29.05 -16.75
N ASN A 93 -5.01 28.94 -16.15
CA ASN A 93 -4.44 27.67 -15.72
C ASN A 93 -4.65 27.42 -14.22
N MET A 94 -5.68 28.01 -13.61
CA MET A 94 -5.92 27.92 -12.16
C MET A 94 -7.24 27.23 -11.88
N ARG A 95 -7.33 26.54 -10.74
CA ARG A 95 -8.60 25.96 -10.26
C ARG A 95 -9.57 27.08 -9.82
N ILE A 96 -10.87 26.85 -9.89
CA ILE A 96 -11.85 27.73 -9.24
C ILE A 96 -11.51 27.84 -7.75
N GLY A 97 -11.55 29.06 -7.20
CA GLY A 97 -11.17 29.34 -5.80
C GLY A 97 -9.66 29.41 -5.53
N HIS A 98 -8.83 29.29 -6.56
CA HIS A 98 -7.37 29.32 -6.40
C HIS A 98 -6.82 30.74 -6.15
N VAL A 99 -5.75 30.84 -5.36
CA VAL A 99 -5.09 32.11 -5.05
C VAL A 99 -4.22 32.56 -6.23
N LYS A 100 -4.49 33.74 -6.79
CA LYS A 100 -3.78 34.32 -7.95
C LYS A 100 -2.37 34.81 -7.58
N THR A 101 -1.43 33.88 -7.39
CA THR A 101 -0.01 34.17 -7.11
C THR A 101 0.91 33.27 -7.94
N ASN A 102 2.11 33.75 -8.27
CA ASN A 102 3.12 32.98 -9.00
C ASN A 102 3.63 31.81 -8.13
N ASN A 103 4.17 30.76 -8.77
CA ASN A 103 4.72 29.55 -8.14
C ASN A 103 3.70 28.77 -7.28
N ARG A 104 2.42 28.88 -7.63
CA ARG A 104 1.37 28.04 -7.09
C ARG A 104 1.01 26.94 -8.08
N ARG A 105 0.30 25.95 -7.55
CA ARG A 105 -0.17 24.78 -8.28
C ARG A 105 -1.13 25.24 -9.37
N LYS A 106 -0.89 24.78 -10.59
CA LYS A 106 -1.63 25.20 -11.76
C LYS A 106 -1.87 24.02 -12.68
N PHE A 107 -2.86 24.16 -13.53
CA PHE A 107 -3.04 23.31 -14.69
C PHE A 107 -2.00 23.65 -15.76
N TYR A 108 -1.89 22.80 -16.76
CA TYR A 108 -1.18 23.15 -18.00
C TYR A 108 -1.87 24.32 -18.70
N ASP A 109 -1.14 25.08 -19.52
CA ASP A 109 -1.73 26.18 -20.28
C ASP A 109 -2.76 25.66 -21.31
N SER A 110 -2.56 24.44 -21.82
CA SER A 110 -3.55 23.68 -22.58
C SER A 110 -4.30 22.68 -21.70
N ASN A 111 -5.51 22.29 -22.11
CA ASN A 111 -6.25 21.22 -21.44
C ASN A 111 -5.47 19.92 -21.54
N THR A 112 -5.19 19.30 -20.39
CA THR A 112 -4.45 18.04 -20.29
C THR A 112 -5.18 17.15 -19.32
N SER A 113 -5.81 16.10 -19.84
CA SER A 113 -6.66 15.23 -19.02
C SER A 113 -5.87 14.16 -18.27
N ALA A 114 -6.34 13.81 -17.07
CA ALA A 114 -5.87 12.64 -16.32
C ALA A 114 -5.98 11.34 -17.14
N SER A 115 -5.06 10.41 -16.92
CA SER A 115 -5.07 9.11 -17.59
C SER A 115 -6.05 8.14 -16.94
N ASN A 116 -6.57 7.19 -17.72
CA ASN A 116 -7.34 6.09 -17.16
C ASN A 116 -6.44 5.21 -16.31
N ILE A 117 -6.97 4.53 -15.28
CA ILE A 117 -6.16 3.64 -14.43
C ILE A 117 -5.44 2.56 -15.24
N THR A 118 -6.04 2.12 -16.37
CA THR A 118 -5.45 1.10 -17.26
C THR A 118 -4.30 1.62 -18.13
N GLU A 119 -4.10 2.94 -18.22
CA GLU A 119 -2.96 3.55 -18.93
C GLU A 119 -1.74 3.55 -17.99
N ASN A 120 -0.99 2.45 -18.00
CA ASN A 120 0.19 2.29 -17.16
C ASN A 120 1.37 3.11 -17.71
N GLY A 121 1.77 4.15 -16.97
CA GLY A 121 3.08 4.80 -17.13
C GLY A 121 4.14 4.12 -16.27
N PHE A 122 5.42 4.42 -16.49
CA PHE A 122 6.47 4.13 -15.51
C PHE A 122 6.46 5.28 -14.48
N ASN A 123 6.18 4.99 -13.20
CA ASN A 123 6.36 5.88 -12.03
C ASN A 123 5.15 6.71 -11.54
N ASP A 124 3.92 6.26 -11.74
CA ASP A 124 2.74 6.90 -11.15
C ASP A 124 1.89 5.92 -10.32
N ILE A 125 0.84 6.43 -9.67
CA ILE A 125 -0.06 5.61 -8.88
C ILE A 125 -0.76 4.52 -9.73
N ASN A 126 -1.04 4.81 -11.00
CA ASN A 126 -1.73 3.87 -11.88
C ASN A 126 -0.88 2.62 -12.16
N SER A 127 0.45 2.77 -12.20
CA SER A 127 1.40 1.66 -12.37
C SER A 127 1.23 0.52 -11.37
N PHE A 128 0.66 0.79 -10.20
CA PHE A 128 0.48 -0.19 -9.13
C PHE A 128 -0.88 -0.90 -9.19
N ASP A 129 -1.76 -0.57 -10.14
CA ASP A 129 -3.08 -1.20 -10.18
C ASP A 129 -2.98 -2.67 -10.61
N GLY A 130 -3.59 -3.54 -9.81
CA GLY A 130 -3.57 -4.98 -10.04
C GLY A 130 -2.22 -5.66 -9.77
N ASP A 131 -1.20 -4.92 -9.31
CA ASP A 131 0.11 -5.49 -8.99
C ASP A 131 0.00 -6.49 -7.82
N ILE A 132 0.79 -7.57 -7.91
CA ILE A 132 0.82 -8.65 -6.93
C ILE A 132 2.28 -8.95 -6.58
N THR A 133 2.67 -8.59 -5.37
CA THR A 133 3.93 -9.03 -4.78
C THR A 133 3.71 -10.32 -4.00
N LYS A 134 4.48 -11.36 -4.33
CA LYS A 134 4.45 -12.64 -3.62
C LYS A 134 5.54 -12.69 -2.56
N ILE A 135 5.21 -13.26 -1.40
CA ILE A 135 6.15 -13.54 -0.33
C ILE A 135 6.15 -15.05 -0.14
N ILE A 136 7.19 -15.69 -0.65
CA ILE A 136 7.36 -17.14 -0.66
C ILE A 136 8.66 -17.45 0.08
N LEU A 137 8.66 -18.47 0.92
CA LEU A 137 9.88 -19.11 1.39
C LEU A 137 10.46 -19.93 0.24
N GLU A 138 11.44 -19.39 -0.49
CA GLU A 138 12.23 -20.19 -1.41
C GLU A 138 13.27 -21.02 -0.64
N GLU A 139 12.85 -22.20 -0.18
CA GLU A 139 13.75 -23.33 -0.01
C GLU A 139 12.96 -24.62 -0.22
N ASN A 140 13.62 -25.70 -0.63
CA ASN A 140 13.06 -27.00 -0.99
C ASN A 140 12.30 -27.73 0.16
N ALA A 141 11.29 -27.10 0.75
CA ALA A 141 10.47 -27.60 1.85
C ALA A 141 9.33 -28.50 1.35
N LYS A 142 9.61 -29.39 0.39
CA LYS A 142 8.62 -30.32 -0.21
C LYS A 142 7.99 -31.31 0.80
N THR A 143 8.32 -31.23 2.08
CA THR A 143 7.94 -32.18 3.13
C THR A 143 7.53 -31.55 4.46
N LEU A 144 7.40 -30.22 4.56
CA LEU A 144 6.84 -29.56 5.75
C LEU A 144 5.48 -28.93 5.40
N ASP A 145 4.44 -29.31 6.14
CA ASP A 145 3.02 -29.02 5.92
C ASP A 145 2.60 -27.54 6.10
N TYR A 146 3.57 -26.64 6.25
CA TYR A 146 3.33 -25.21 6.47
C TYR A 146 4.14 -24.39 5.47
N VAL A 147 3.73 -24.45 4.21
CA VAL A 147 4.11 -23.43 3.22
C VAL A 147 3.24 -22.23 3.51
N LEU A 148 3.78 -21.19 4.13
CA LEU A 148 3.10 -19.89 4.23
C LEU A 148 3.41 -19.10 2.95
N ASP A 149 2.38 -18.81 2.17
CA ASP A 149 2.46 -18.09 0.90
C ASP A 149 1.53 -16.87 0.98
N PHE A 150 2.10 -15.67 0.88
CA PHE A 150 1.33 -14.44 0.99
C PHE A 150 1.34 -13.65 -0.33
N ASP A 151 0.14 -13.24 -0.76
CA ASP A 151 -0.06 -12.31 -1.86
C ASP A 151 -0.35 -10.91 -1.29
N VAL A 152 0.47 -9.93 -1.63
CA VAL A 152 0.18 -8.50 -1.43
C VAL A 152 -0.35 -7.93 -2.74
N LYS A 153 -1.65 -7.65 -2.81
CA LYS A 153 -2.30 -7.12 -4.01
C LYS A 153 -2.71 -5.66 -3.82
N SER A 154 -2.37 -4.80 -4.76
CA SER A 154 -2.89 -3.43 -4.85
C SER A 154 -4.06 -3.32 -5.84
N ASN A 155 -4.98 -2.42 -5.53
CA ASN A 155 -6.06 -2.01 -6.40
C ASN A 155 -6.22 -0.50 -6.28
N ILE A 156 -6.23 0.18 -7.43
CA ILE A 156 -6.47 1.60 -7.53
C ILE A 156 -7.75 1.83 -8.31
N SER A 157 -8.55 2.78 -7.84
CA SER A 157 -9.72 3.23 -8.59
C SER A 157 -9.93 4.74 -8.40
N TYR A 158 -10.59 5.37 -9.36
CA TYR A 158 -11.11 6.71 -9.13
C TYR A 158 -12.32 6.64 -8.19
N ALA A 159 -12.43 7.65 -7.33
CA ALA A 159 -13.53 7.81 -6.39
C ALA A 159 -14.19 9.16 -6.59
N ASN A 160 -15.51 9.20 -6.45
CA ASN A 160 -16.25 10.45 -6.57
C ASN A 160 -16.42 11.12 -5.21
N ASP A 161 -16.45 12.44 -5.21
CA ASP A 161 -16.80 13.25 -4.08
C ASP A 161 -17.86 14.27 -4.47
N GLN A 162 -18.66 14.69 -3.51
CA GLN A 162 -19.67 15.72 -3.71
C GLN A 162 -19.68 16.63 -2.50
N ALA A 163 -19.57 17.94 -2.74
CA ALA A 163 -19.73 18.95 -1.71
C ALA A 163 -20.19 20.29 -2.28
N ASP A 164 -20.76 21.16 -1.44
CA ASP A 164 -20.97 22.55 -1.81
C ASP A 164 -19.74 23.39 -1.45
N TYR A 165 -18.79 23.47 -2.38
CA TYR A 165 -17.55 24.23 -2.23
C TYR A 165 -17.73 25.76 -2.16
N SER A 166 -18.96 26.27 -2.32
CA SER A 166 -19.26 27.70 -2.11
C SER A 166 -19.46 28.07 -0.64
N GLN A 167 -19.69 27.08 0.24
CA GLN A 167 -19.89 27.31 1.67
C GLN A 167 -18.57 27.40 2.42
N LYS A 168 -18.52 28.30 3.42
CA LYS A 168 -17.38 28.38 4.35
C LYS A 168 -17.23 27.12 5.21
N ILE A 169 -18.33 26.41 5.45
CA ILE A 169 -18.37 25.15 6.21
C ILE A 169 -19.01 24.09 5.31
N LEU A 170 -18.25 23.02 5.03
CA LEU A 170 -18.70 21.91 4.20
C LEU A 170 -19.53 20.92 5.03
N ASN A 171 -20.80 21.23 5.26
CA ASN A 171 -21.71 20.38 6.03
C ASN A 171 -22.24 19.16 5.25
N ASN A 172 -22.01 19.09 3.93
CA ASN A 172 -22.58 18.09 3.02
C ASN A 172 -21.53 17.30 2.22
N PHE A 173 -20.27 17.27 2.69
CA PHE A 173 -19.23 16.48 2.02
C PHE A 173 -19.57 14.99 2.05
N THR A 174 -19.72 14.40 0.87
CA THR A 174 -19.95 12.96 0.69
C THR A 174 -18.81 12.37 -0.13
N PHE A 175 -18.18 11.34 0.42
CA PHE A 175 -17.13 10.58 -0.26
C PHE A 175 -17.67 9.22 -0.69
N ASN A 176 -17.59 8.93 -1.99
CA ASN A 176 -17.99 7.64 -2.55
C ASN A 176 -16.75 6.87 -3.05
N PRO A 177 -16.21 5.93 -2.27
CA PRO A 177 -15.02 5.16 -2.63
C PRO A 177 -15.27 4.04 -3.65
N GLN A 178 -16.49 3.89 -4.16
CA GLN A 178 -16.81 2.85 -5.15
C GLN A 178 -16.08 3.13 -6.48
N VAL A 179 -15.72 2.04 -7.17
CA VAL A 179 -14.95 2.09 -8.43
C VAL A 179 -15.68 2.96 -9.46
N HIS A 180 -15.04 4.05 -9.86
CA HIS A 180 -15.51 4.92 -10.92
C HIS A 180 -14.68 4.70 -12.20
N GLY A 181 -15.34 4.41 -13.31
CA GLY A 181 -14.67 4.15 -14.59
C GLY A 181 -14.15 5.42 -15.29
N ALA A 182 -14.62 6.60 -14.88
CA ALA A 182 -14.16 7.89 -15.40
C ALA A 182 -13.23 8.59 -14.40
N THR A 183 -12.34 9.45 -14.91
CA THR A 183 -11.36 10.16 -14.09
C THR A 183 -12.03 11.19 -13.18
N THR A 184 -11.57 11.24 -11.92
CA THR A 184 -12.05 12.17 -10.90
C THR A 184 -10.86 12.80 -10.17
N ASN A 185 -11.13 13.74 -9.26
CA ASN A 185 -10.09 14.40 -8.46
C ASN A 185 -9.47 13.50 -7.38
N ILE A 186 -9.98 12.29 -7.13
CA ILE A 186 -9.54 11.42 -6.03
C ILE A 186 -9.30 10.01 -6.54
N LYS A 187 -8.13 9.46 -6.21
CA LYS A 187 -7.83 8.03 -6.38
C LYS A 187 -7.91 7.33 -5.02
N THR A 188 -8.64 6.23 -4.93
CA THR A 188 -8.61 5.30 -3.80
C THR A 188 -7.58 4.22 -4.04
N ILE A 189 -6.90 3.83 -2.98
CA ILE A 189 -5.84 2.82 -2.98
C ILE A 189 -6.22 1.78 -1.94
N THR A 190 -6.33 0.53 -2.38
CA THR A 190 -6.58 -0.61 -1.50
C THR A 190 -5.43 -1.58 -1.66
N VAL A 191 -4.73 -1.90 -0.57
CA VAL A 191 -3.69 -2.94 -0.55
C VAL A 191 -4.15 -4.06 0.37
N THR A 192 -4.32 -5.26 -0.17
CA THR A 192 -4.80 -6.42 0.56
C THR A 192 -3.68 -7.46 0.66
N VAL A 193 -3.39 -7.89 1.88
CA VAL A 193 -2.50 -9.02 2.16
C VAL A 193 -3.35 -10.25 2.38
N ARG A 194 -3.14 -11.28 1.55
CA ARG A 194 -3.87 -12.55 1.61
C ARG A 194 -2.94 -13.71 1.86
N ASP A 195 -3.35 -14.61 2.74
CA ASP A 195 -2.73 -15.90 2.95
C ASP A 195 -3.28 -16.89 1.92
N LYS A 196 -2.43 -17.32 0.99
CA LYS A 196 -2.77 -18.26 -0.08
C LYS A 196 -2.96 -19.66 0.43
N SER A 197 -2.27 -20.00 1.51
CA SER A 197 -2.26 -21.30 2.14
C SER A 197 -3.54 -21.52 2.94
N ASP A 198 -4.11 -20.46 3.54
CA ASP A 198 -5.42 -20.47 4.21
C ASP A 198 -6.53 -19.99 3.26
N ASN A 199 -6.70 -20.65 2.11
CA ASN A 199 -7.82 -20.41 1.16
C ASN A 199 -8.00 -18.93 0.72
N ASN A 200 -6.89 -18.22 0.44
CA ASN A 200 -6.87 -16.79 0.11
C ASN A 200 -7.46 -15.88 1.21
N LYS A 201 -7.42 -16.30 2.47
CA LYS A 201 -7.95 -15.51 3.60
C LYS A 201 -7.27 -14.15 3.65
N THR A 202 -8.10 -13.11 3.77
CA THR A 202 -7.62 -11.74 3.96
C THR A 202 -7.11 -11.59 5.38
N MET A 203 -5.82 -11.29 5.51
CA MET A 203 -5.22 -11.01 6.81
C MET A 203 -5.43 -9.55 7.20
N ILE A 204 -5.10 -8.64 6.28
CA ILE A 204 -5.22 -7.21 6.48
C ILE A 204 -5.48 -6.50 5.15
N THR A 205 -6.26 -5.42 5.23
CA THR A 205 -6.48 -4.51 4.11
C THR A 205 -6.13 -3.10 4.56
N PHE A 206 -5.26 -2.44 3.81
CA PHE A 206 -4.95 -1.03 3.96
C PHE A 206 -5.79 -0.23 2.97
N HIS A 207 -6.44 0.82 3.45
CA HIS A 207 -7.17 1.78 2.63
C HIS A 207 -6.51 3.15 2.74
N ALA A 208 -6.29 3.79 1.60
CA ALA A 208 -5.89 5.18 1.53
C ALA A 208 -6.57 5.86 0.34
N PHE A 209 -6.50 7.19 0.31
CA PHE A 209 -6.93 7.98 -0.83
C PHE A 209 -5.91 9.06 -1.10
N ARG A 210 -5.94 9.57 -2.32
CA ARG A 210 -4.96 10.53 -2.79
C ARG A 210 -5.63 11.50 -3.75
N SER A 211 -5.78 12.74 -3.30
CA SER A 211 -6.44 13.78 -4.07
C SER A 211 -5.46 14.44 -5.03
N GLN A 212 -6.00 14.85 -6.17
CA GLN A 212 -5.30 15.58 -7.21
C GLN A 212 -5.09 17.03 -6.77
N THR A 213 -4.09 17.23 -5.94
CA THR A 213 -3.78 18.56 -5.46
C THR A 213 -2.66 19.22 -6.26
N GLY A 214 -2.06 18.53 -7.24
CA GLY A 214 -0.77 18.91 -7.83
C GLY A 214 0.31 18.70 -6.77
N ASP A 215 1.08 17.61 -6.87
CA ASP A 215 2.01 17.25 -5.80
C ASP A 215 3.03 18.35 -5.51
N ASN A 216 3.61 18.36 -4.32
CA ASN A 216 4.69 19.26 -4.04
C ASN A 216 5.94 18.45 -3.74
N ILE A 217 6.90 18.46 -4.67
CA ILE A 217 8.24 17.92 -4.46
C ILE A 217 8.92 18.57 -3.24
N LEU A 218 8.53 19.79 -2.85
CA LEU A 218 9.11 20.53 -1.72
C LEU A 218 8.62 20.07 -0.34
N LEU A 219 7.83 19.00 -0.23
CA LEU A 219 7.48 18.40 1.07
C LEU A 219 8.03 16.98 1.27
N THR A 220 8.75 16.42 0.30
CA THR A 220 9.42 15.11 0.42
C THR A 220 10.95 15.17 0.35
N THR A 221 11.57 16.32 0.09
CA THR A 221 13.02 16.46 0.26
C THR A 221 13.36 16.88 1.69
N ARG A 222 13.43 15.87 2.57
CA ARG A 222 14.18 15.97 3.83
C ARG A 222 15.71 16.00 3.55
N PRO A 223 16.53 16.32 4.56
CA PRO A 223 17.61 17.31 4.54
C PRO A 223 18.96 16.78 4.04
N TYR A 224 19.87 17.73 3.78
CA TYR A 224 21.31 17.60 3.44
C TYR A 224 21.64 17.08 2.03
N GLN A 225 22.05 18.01 1.16
CA GLN A 225 23.47 18.25 0.92
C GLN A 225 23.76 19.74 1.08
#